data_AF-A0A933C4W6-F1
#
_entry.id   AF-A0A933C4W6-F1
#
_cell.length_a   1.000
_cell.length_b   1.000
_cell.length_c   1.000
_cell.angle_alpha   90.00
_cell.angle_beta   90.00
_cell.angle_gamma   90.00
#
_symmetry.space_group_name_H-M   'P 1'
#
loop_
_entity.id
_entity.type
_entity.pdbx_description
1 polymer ?
#
loop_
_entity_poly.entity_id
_entity_poly.type
_entity_poly.pdbx_seq_one_letter_code
_entity_poly.pdbx_strand_id
1 'polypeptide(L)'
;FMIVYYRTAGLVADLALFFNMLFILGVMAGFQATLTLPGIAGIILTIGMAVDANVLIYERMREERAGGKTIKAVVDAGYSKALSAIVDSNITTFLTGLILYQFGTGPVQGFALTLMIGIVASMFSAIVITRVVFDLMTDRGVVPNIG
;
A
#
# COMPACT_ATOMS: atom_id res chain seq x y z
N PHE A 1 -16.10 -14.19 17.75
CA PHE A 1 -16.66 -12.86 18.08
C PHE A 1 -17.39 -12.25 16.89
N MET A 2 -16.79 -12.21 15.68
CA MET A 2 -17.41 -11.66 14.47
C MET A 2 -18.66 -12.43 13.96
N ILE A 3 -18.66 -13.77 14.00
CA ILE A 3 -19.81 -14.61 13.60
C ILE A 3 -21.08 -14.31 14.42
N VAL A 4 -20.90 -14.11 15.73
CA VAL A 4 -22.02 -13.92 16.67
C VAL A 4 -22.64 -12.51 16.52
N TYR A 5 -21.86 -11.51 16.09
CA TYR A 5 -22.34 -10.12 15.99
C TYR A 5 -22.83 -9.72 14.59
N TYR A 6 -22.30 -10.32 13.51
CA TYR A 6 -22.53 -9.86 12.13
C TYR A 6 -23.19 -10.88 11.17
N ARG A 7 -23.62 -12.06 11.66
CA ARG A 7 -24.33 -13.10 10.88
C ARG A 7 -23.62 -13.41 9.53
N THR A 8 -24.21 -13.06 8.39
CA THR A 8 -23.71 -13.38 7.04
C THR A 8 -22.47 -12.57 6.63
N ALA A 9 -22.33 -11.32 7.08
CA ALA A 9 -21.14 -10.51 6.84
C ALA A 9 -19.93 -11.01 7.63
N GLY A 10 -20.15 -11.57 8.81
CA GLY A 10 -19.12 -12.25 9.60
C GLY A 10 -18.58 -13.50 8.91
N LEU A 11 -19.47 -14.29 8.30
CA LEU A 11 -19.10 -15.47 7.52
C LEU A 11 -18.23 -15.11 6.30
N VAL A 12 -18.58 -14.05 5.57
CA VAL A 12 -17.79 -13.58 4.43
C VAL A 12 -16.42 -13.04 4.89
N ALA A 13 -16.38 -12.33 6.02
CA ALA A 13 -15.13 -11.83 6.60
C ALA A 13 -14.21 -12.97 7.08
N ASP A 14 -14.75 -14.02 7.68
CA ASP A 14 -13.97 -15.19 8.11
C ASP A 14 -13.49 -16.01 6.92
N LEU A 15 -14.30 -16.13 5.85
CA LEU A 15 -13.91 -16.79 4.62
C LEU A 15 -12.81 -15.99 3.89
N ALA A 16 -12.91 -14.65 3.87
CA ALA A 16 -11.87 -13.77 3.35
C ALA A 16 -10.57 -13.86 4.17
N LEU A 17 -10.67 -13.90 5.51
CA LEU A 17 -9.54 -14.14 6.41
C LEU A 17 -8.89 -15.49 6.14
N PHE A 18 -9.68 -16.54 5.93
CA PHE A 18 -9.20 -17.88 5.62
C PHE A 18 -8.45 -17.93 4.28
N PHE A 19 -9.00 -17.33 3.22
CA PHE A 19 -8.31 -17.25 1.93
C PHE A 19 -7.04 -16.39 1.98
N ASN A 20 -7.07 -15.31 2.76
CA ASN A 20 -5.89 -14.46 2.96
C ASN A 20 -4.77 -15.24 3.68
N MET A 21 -5.12 -16.00 4.70
CA MET A 21 -4.18 -16.90 5.39
C MET A 21 -3.62 -17.98 4.45
N LEU A 22 -4.46 -18.56 3.57
CA LEU A 22 -4.02 -19.52 2.55
C LEU A 22 -3.05 -18.92 1.52
N PHE A 23 -3.29 -17.68 1.06
CA PHE A 23 -2.40 -17.01 0.12
C PHE A 23 -1.04 -16.68 0.74
N ILE A 24 -1.03 -16.18 1.98
CA ILE A 24 0.20 -15.92 2.72
C ILE A 24 0.98 -17.23 2.90
N LEU A 25 0.33 -18.29 3.38
CA LEU A 25 0.98 -19.58 3.55
C LEU A 25 1.46 -20.19 2.22
N GLY A 26 0.71 -20.04 1.14
CA GLY A 26 1.06 -20.55 -0.19
C GLY A 26 2.29 -19.87 -0.80
N VAL A 27 2.35 -18.53 -0.72
CA VAL A 27 3.54 -17.78 -1.18
C VAL A 27 4.74 -18.10 -0.29
N MET A 28 4.54 -18.17 1.02
CA MET A 28 5.63 -18.50 1.96
C MET A 28 6.15 -19.93 1.75
N ALA A 29 5.27 -20.89 1.50
CA ALA A 29 5.67 -22.26 1.15
C ALA A 29 6.44 -22.31 -0.19
N GLY A 30 6.01 -21.54 -1.20
CA GLY A 30 6.68 -21.46 -2.50
C GLY A 30 8.11 -20.90 -2.43
N PHE A 31 8.36 -20.00 -1.48
CA PHE A 31 9.68 -19.41 -1.24
C PHE A 31 10.46 -20.05 -0.07
N GLN A 32 9.95 -21.16 0.50
CA GLN A 32 10.46 -21.77 1.76
C GLN A 32 10.65 -20.76 2.91
N ALA A 33 9.88 -19.66 2.89
CA ALA A 33 9.95 -18.62 3.89
C ALA A 33 9.15 -19.03 5.12
N THR A 34 9.72 -18.85 6.30
CA THR A 34 9.03 -19.15 7.56
C THR A 34 8.15 -17.97 7.97
N LEU A 35 6.85 -18.20 8.22
CA LEU A 35 5.97 -17.16 8.77
C LEU A 35 6.34 -16.93 10.22
N THR A 36 7.11 -15.86 10.44
CA THR A 36 7.62 -15.48 11.75
C THR A 36 6.95 -14.21 12.25
N LEU A 37 7.04 -13.95 13.56
CA LEU A 37 6.57 -12.69 14.15
C LEU A 37 7.11 -11.45 13.40
N PRO A 38 8.41 -11.41 13.03
CA PRO A 38 8.95 -10.36 12.17
C PRO A 38 8.25 -10.27 10.80
N GLY A 39 7.91 -11.38 10.15
CA GLY A 39 7.13 -11.37 8.90
C GLY A 39 5.81 -10.60 9.01
N ILE A 40 5.08 -10.81 10.12
CA ILE A 40 3.83 -10.09 10.42
C ILE A 40 4.11 -8.59 10.67
N ALA A 41 5.21 -8.25 11.34
CA ALA A 41 5.62 -6.86 11.51
C ALA A 41 5.87 -6.16 10.16
N GLY A 42 6.41 -6.87 9.17
CA GLY A 42 6.58 -6.36 7.80
C GLY A 42 5.25 -6.05 7.11
N ILE A 43 4.21 -6.85 7.36
CA ILE A 43 2.86 -6.59 6.86
C ILE A 43 2.26 -5.34 7.50
N ILE A 44 2.37 -5.21 8.83
CA ILE A 44 1.86 -4.02 9.55
C ILE A 44 2.58 -2.76 9.08
N LEU A 45 3.90 -2.82 8.91
CA LEU A 45 4.71 -1.72 8.41
C LEU A 45 4.29 -1.31 6.99
N THR A 46 4.03 -2.29 6.12
CA THR A 46 3.53 -2.05 4.76
C THR A 46 2.20 -1.30 4.77
N ILE A 47 1.28 -1.65 5.65
CA ILE A 47 -0.02 -0.96 5.77
C ILE A 47 0.21 0.52 6.14
N GLY A 48 1.12 0.80 7.08
CA GLY A 48 1.48 2.17 7.45
C GLY A 48 2.05 2.97 6.27
N MET A 49 2.98 2.38 5.51
CA MET A 49 3.59 3.03 4.34
C MET A 49 2.58 3.25 3.20
N ALA A 50 1.60 2.36 3.04
CA ALA A 50 0.54 2.54 2.05
C ALA A 50 -0.37 3.73 2.37
N VAL A 51 -0.62 4.01 3.65
CA VAL A 51 -1.37 5.20 4.08
C VAL A 51 -0.56 6.47 3.87
N ASP A 52 0.73 6.45 4.22
CA ASP A 52 1.64 7.59 4.07
C ASP A 52 1.72 8.09 2.62
N ALA A 53 1.90 7.18 1.66
CA ALA A 53 1.93 7.53 0.24
C ALA A 53 0.66 8.23 -0.24
N ASN A 54 -0.51 7.79 0.23
CA ASN A 54 -1.80 8.41 -0.11
C ASN A 54 -1.94 9.80 0.51
N VAL A 55 -1.56 9.97 1.78
CA VAL A 55 -1.59 11.26 2.47
C VAL A 55 -0.69 12.27 1.76
N LEU A 56 0.52 11.86 1.35
CA LEU A 56 1.45 12.74 0.64
C LEU A 56 0.86 13.25 -0.70
N ILE A 57 0.22 12.37 -1.48
CA ILE A 57 -0.44 12.77 -2.74
C ILE A 57 -1.55 13.78 -2.44
N TYR A 58 -2.34 13.55 -1.39
CA TYR A 58 -3.46 14.43 -1.02
C TYR A 58 -2.97 15.80 -0.55
N GLU A 59 -1.91 15.86 0.25
CA GLU A 59 -1.31 17.13 0.65
C GLU A 59 -0.78 17.90 -0.56
N ARG A 60 -0.08 17.23 -1.50
CA ARG A 60 0.41 17.89 -2.72
C ARG A 60 -0.73 18.39 -3.60
N MET A 61 -1.81 17.64 -3.75
CA MET A 61 -2.99 18.14 -4.46
C MET A 61 -3.62 19.34 -3.73
N ARG A 62 -3.66 19.34 -2.40
CA ARG A 62 -4.20 20.46 -1.62
C ARG A 62 -3.34 21.72 -1.76
N GLU A 63 -2.02 21.61 -1.78
CA GLU A 63 -1.09 22.71 -2.06
C GLU A 63 -1.33 23.30 -3.46
N GLU A 64 -1.45 22.44 -4.49
CA GLU A 64 -1.69 22.88 -5.87
C GLU A 64 -3.07 23.51 -6.06
N ARG A 65 -4.08 23.05 -5.32
CA ARG A 65 -5.42 23.64 -5.28
C ARG A 65 -5.43 25.01 -4.62
N ALA A 66 -4.67 25.19 -3.54
CA ALA A 66 -4.48 26.50 -2.90
C ALA A 66 -3.78 27.50 -3.83
N GLY A 67 -2.96 27.02 -4.77
CA GLY A 67 -2.38 27.81 -5.86
C GLY A 67 -3.36 28.23 -6.97
N GLY A 68 -4.65 27.90 -6.85
CA GLY A 68 -5.69 28.34 -7.80
C GLY A 68 -5.76 27.55 -9.11
N LYS A 69 -5.11 26.37 -9.19
CA LYS A 69 -5.13 25.53 -10.39
C LYS A 69 -6.50 24.86 -10.60
N THR A 70 -6.81 24.55 -11.86
CA THR A 70 -7.99 23.75 -12.23
C THR A 70 -7.87 22.33 -11.66
N ILE A 71 -9.00 21.66 -11.40
CA ILE A 71 -9.01 20.32 -10.78
C ILE A 71 -8.14 19.32 -11.55
N LYS A 72 -8.18 19.34 -12.89
CA LYS A 72 -7.31 18.51 -13.74
C LYS A 72 -5.82 18.81 -13.51
N ALA A 73 -5.45 20.09 -13.51
CA ALA A 73 -4.07 20.50 -13.28
C ALA A 73 -3.58 20.23 -11.84
N VAL A 74 -4.49 20.24 -10.86
CA VAL A 74 -4.20 19.86 -9.46
C VAL A 74 -3.85 18.38 -9.35
N VAL A 75 -4.65 17.50 -9.96
CA VAL A 75 -4.38 16.06 -9.95
C VAL A 75 -3.06 15.76 -10.64
N ASP A 76 -2.85 16.27 -11.86
CA ASP A 76 -1.59 16.04 -12.60
C ASP A 76 -0.36 16.56 -11.85
N ALA A 77 -0.43 17.78 -11.30
CA ALA A 77 0.69 18.36 -10.56
C ALA A 77 0.94 17.63 -9.22
N GLY A 78 -0.13 17.22 -8.53
CA GLY A 78 -0.06 16.44 -7.30
C GLY A 78 0.65 15.11 -7.52
N TYR A 79 0.24 14.34 -8.53
CA TYR A 79 0.89 13.08 -8.88
C TYR A 79 2.33 13.27 -9.37
N SER A 80 2.59 14.25 -10.24
CA SER A 80 3.95 14.48 -10.75
C SER A 80 4.94 14.84 -9.65
N LYS A 81 4.53 15.63 -8.64
CA LYS A 81 5.40 16.02 -7.54
C LYS A 81 5.50 14.96 -6.44
N ALA A 82 4.40 14.29 -6.12
CA ALA A 82 4.39 13.25 -5.11
C ALA A 82 5.13 11.99 -5.58
N LEU A 83 5.08 11.67 -6.88
CA LEU A 83 5.70 10.46 -7.43
C LEU A 83 7.19 10.36 -7.12
N SER A 84 7.97 11.43 -7.33
CA SER A 84 9.41 11.39 -7.06
C SER A 84 9.68 11.06 -5.59
N ALA A 85 8.98 11.72 -4.67
CA ALA A 85 9.17 11.51 -3.24
C ALA A 85 8.74 10.11 -2.78
N ILE A 86 7.63 9.57 -3.31
CA ILE A 86 7.15 8.22 -3.01
C ILE A 86 8.12 7.18 -3.54
N VAL A 87 8.58 7.35 -4.78
CA VAL A 87 9.51 6.42 -5.42
C VAL A 87 10.84 6.41 -4.68
N ASP A 88 11.40 7.57 -4.33
CA ASP A 88 12.67 7.65 -3.61
C ASP A 88 12.59 7.02 -2.21
N SER A 89 11.53 7.29 -1.44
CA SER A 89 11.34 6.72 -0.10
C SER A 89 11.12 5.20 -0.13
N ASN A 90 10.37 4.70 -1.10
CA ASN A 90 10.09 3.27 -1.22
C ASN A 90 11.28 2.50 -1.83
N ILE A 91 12.02 3.06 -2.79
CA ILE A 91 13.21 2.42 -3.35
C ILE A 91 14.29 2.24 -2.28
N THR A 92 14.56 3.27 -1.48
CA THR A 92 15.55 3.17 -0.39
C THR A 92 15.16 2.10 0.63
N THR A 93 13.88 2.00 0.96
CA THR A 93 13.36 0.96 1.86
C THR A 93 13.40 -0.43 1.22
N PHE A 94 13.11 -0.53 -0.08
CA PHE A 94 13.19 -1.77 -0.83
C PHE A 94 14.63 -2.30 -0.89
N LEU A 95 15.61 -1.43 -1.15
CA LEU A 95 17.03 -1.80 -1.13
C LEU A 95 17.47 -2.27 0.26
N THR A 96 16.97 -1.62 1.31
CA THR A 96 17.20 -2.07 2.69
C THR A 96 16.61 -3.46 2.92
N GLY A 97 15.38 -3.70 2.45
CA GLY A 97 14.75 -5.02 2.44
C GLY A 97 15.58 -6.06 1.68
N LEU A 98 16.11 -5.72 0.51
CA LEU A 98 16.96 -6.61 -0.28
C LEU A 98 18.24 -7.01 0.47
N ILE A 99 18.90 -6.04 1.13
CA ILE A 99 20.07 -6.30 1.97
C ILE A 99 19.69 -7.22 3.14
N LEU A 100 18.57 -6.95 3.82
CA LEU A 100 18.06 -7.79 4.91
C LEU A 100 17.68 -9.20 4.45
N TYR A 101 17.20 -9.36 3.22
CA TYR A 101 16.89 -10.67 2.65
C TYR A 101 18.17 -11.47 2.35
N GLN A 102 19.17 -10.81 1.78
CA GLN A 102 20.42 -11.44 1.35
C GLN A 102 21.36 -11.77 2.52
N PHE A 103 21.43 -10.89 3.53
CA PHE A 103 22.35 -11.01 4.68
C PHE A 103 21.66 -11.38 5.99
N GLY A 104 20.33 -11.22 6.08
CA GLY A 104 19.57 -11.66 7.25
C GLY A 104 19.42 -13.18 7.28
N THR A 105 19.07 -13.70 8.46
CA THR A 105 18.88 -15.14 8.68
C THR A 105 17.52 -15.42 9.31
N GLY A 106 16.94 -16.57 8.95
CA GLY A 106 15.72 -17.12 9.55
C GLY A 106 14.56 -16.12 9.60
N PRO A 107 14.16 -15.61 10.78
CA PRO A 107 13.03 -14.67 10.89
C PRO A 107 13.20 -13.34 10.13
N VAL A 108 14.44 -12.84 10.00
CA VAL A 108 14.71 -11.55 9.34
C VAL A 108 14.46 -11.62 7.84
N GLN A 109 14.73 -12.78 7.22
CA GLN A 109 14.45 -12.99 5.79
C GLN A 109 12.94 -12.99 5.51
N GLY A 110 12.15 -13.56 6.43
CA GLY A 110 10.69 -13.50 6.37
C GLY A 110 10.15 -12.07 6.46
N PHE A 111 10.70 -11.24 7.35
CA PHE A 111 10.39 -9.80 7.42
C PHE A 111 10.78 -9.06 6.14
N ALA A 112 11.99 -9.29 5.64
CA ALA A 112 12.51 -8.64 4.45
C ALA A 112 11.64 -8.94 3.21
N LEU A 113 11.23 -10.20 3.05
CA LEU A 113 10.37 -10.63 1.95
C LEU A 113 8.99 -9.97 2.03
N THR A 114 8.34 -9.96 3.20
CA THR A 114 7.01 -9.34 3.35
C THR A 114 7.08 -7.83 3.15
N LEU A 115 8.15 -7.17 3.63
CA LEU A 115 8.41 -5.76 3.41
C LEU A 115 8.57 -5.42 1.92
N MET A 116 9.39 -6.19 1.19
CA MET A 116 9.64 -5.98 -0.24
C MET A 116 8.36 -6.15 -1.07
N ILE A 117 7.60 -7.22 -0.84
CA ILE A 117 6.33 -7.47 -1.54
C ILE A 117 5.34 -6.34 -1.21
N GLY A 118 5.29 -5.95 0.06
CA GLY A 118 4.41 -4.90 0.53
C GLY A 118 4.65 -3.55 -0.11
N ILE A 119 5.92 -3.14 -0.24
CA ILE A 119 6.32 -1.89 -0.90
C ILE A 119 5.87 -1.88 -2.37
N VAL A 120 6.10 -2.97 -3.10
CA VAL A 120 5.72 -3.04 -4.51
C VAL A 120 4.20 -2.94 -4.67
N ALA A 121 3.45 -3.66 -3.81
CA ALA A 121 1.99 -3.62 -3.83
C ALA A 121 1.43 -2.24 -3.43
N SER A 122 2.01 -1.59 -2.42
CA SER A 122 1.57 -0.27 -1.95
C SER A 122 1.84 0.81 -2.99
N MET A 123 3.04 0.82 -3.59
CA MET A 123 3.39 1.73 -4.67
C MET A 123 2.46 1.56 -5.87
N PHE A 124 2.17 0.32 -6.28
CA PHE A 124 1.25 0.06 -7.38
C PHE A 124 -0.16 0.62 -7.09
N SER A 125 -0.68 0.40 -5.88
CA SER A 125 -1.98 0.93 -5.47
C SER A 125 -2.01 2.46 -5.47
N ALA A 126 -1.01 3.09 -4.86
CA ALA A 126 -0.95 4.55 -4.70
C ALA A 126 -0.60 5.32 -5.97
N ILE A 127 0.00 4.68 -6.99
CA ILE A 127 0.39 5.32 -8.24
C ILE A 127 -0.60 5.02 -9.36
N VAL A 128 -1.07 3.77 -9.47
CA VAL A 128 -1.86 3.32 -10.62
C VAL A 128 -3.35 3.35 -10.28
N ILE A 129 -3.76 2.71 -9.19
CA ILE A 129 -5.19 2.56 -8.87
C ILE A 129 -5.79 3.91 -8.53
N THR A 130 -5.17 4.63 -7.60
CA THR A 130 -5.63 5.97 -7.18
C THR A 130 -5.64 6.94 -8.35
N ARG A 131 -4.60 6.99 -9.18
CA ARG A 131 -4.55 7.88 -10.35
C ARG A 131 -5.71 7.62 -11.31
N VAL A 132 -5.97 6.36 -11.65
CA VAL A 132 -7.11 5.98 -12.50
C VAL A 132 -8.44 6.41 -11.87
N VAL A 133 -8.59 6.24 -10.56
CA VAL A 133 -9.80 6.69 -9.85
C VAL A 133 -9.95 8.21 -9.91
N PHE A 134 -8.87 8.99 -9.68
CA PHE A 134 -8.93 10.45 -9.75
C PHE A 134 -9.18 10.95 -11.17
N ASP A 135 -8.58 10.34 -12.19
CA ASP A 135 -8.82 10.68 -13.59
C ASP A 135 -10.29 10.43 -13.96
N LEU A 136 -10.84 9.27 -13.58
CA LEU A 136 -12.26 8.93 -13.78
C LEU A 136 -13.21 9.87 -13.03
N MET A 137 -12.88 10.28 -11.80
CA MET A 137 -13.67 11.24 -11.03
C MET A 137 -13.65 12.63 -11.69
N THR A 138 -12.48 13.04 -12.17
CA THR A 138 -12.29 14.34 -12.81
C THR A 138 -12.99 14.42 -14.17
N ASP A 139 -13.01 13.32 -14.93
CA ASP A 139 -13.77 13.22 -16.20
C ASP A 139 -15.29 13.21 -15.99
N ARG A 140 -15.77 12.75 -14.83
CA ARG A 140 -17.18 12.83 -14.44
C ARG A 140 -17.58 14.18 -13.81
N GLY A 141 -16.65 15.13 -13.72
CA GLY A 141 -16.90 16.45 -13.11
C GLY A 141 -17.12 16.40 -11.60
N VAL A 142 -16.79 15.27 -10.94
CA VAL A 142 -16.91 15.12 -9.50
C VAL A 142 -15.66 15.71 -8.86
N VAL A 143 -15.82 16.82 -8.14
CA VAL A 143 -14.73 17.43 -7.36
C VAL A 143 -14.36 16.42 -6.27
N PRO A 144 -13.12 15.88 -6.26
CA PRO A 144 -12.70 15.06 -5.15
C PRO A 144 -12.78 15.91 -3.88
N ASN A 145 -13.45 15.39 -2.85
CA ASN A 145 -13.55 16.07 -1.56
C ASN A 145 -12.22 15.88 -0.83
N ILE A 146 -11.23 16.70 -1.22
CA ILE A 146 -9.93 16.82 -0.56
C ILE A 146 -10.18 17.79 0.60
N GLY A 147 -10.27 17.27 1.82
CA GLY A 147 -10.59 18.03 3.03
C GLY A 147 -9.59 19.10 3.41
#